data_AF-A0A8F2UAP2-F1
#
_entry.id   AF-A0A8F2UAP2-F1
#
_cell.length_a   1.000
_cell.length_b   1.000
_cell.length_c   1.000
_cell.angle_alpha   90.00
_cell.angle_beta   90.00
_cell.angle_gamma   90.00
#
_symmetry.space_group_name_H-M   'P 1'
#
loop_
_entity.id
_entity.type
_entity.pdbx_description
1 polymer ?
#
loop_
_entity_poly.entity_id
_entity_poly.type
_entity_poly.pdbx_seq_one_letter_code
_entity_poly.pdbx_strand_id
1 'polypeptide(L)'
;MVRNSLKYVSWKDYKAATSGLKTVYQAPTEDAALMAMDAFPPGIPIYAVADGVLVHNPYPFYSGTSAVEIRHGELILRYGEIANGSHIGGSSVKKGQIIAKVGRLNSGSSMLHLEIYTNGASSASLTTRVGELRRRSDVTDPAPYLNVWKNNLPKV
;
A
#
# COMPACT_ATOMS: atom_id res chain seq x y z
N MET A 1 5.86 -3.58 8.10
CA MET A 1 4.63 -2.90 8.49
C MET A 1 4.03 -2.23 7.26
N VAL A 2 2.83 -2.62 6.82
CA VAL A 2 2.00 -1.76 5.95
C VAL A 2 1.65 -0.56 6.81
N ARG A 3 2.30 0.59 6.63
CA ARG A 3 1.85 1.84 7.25
C ARG A 3 0.63 2.31 6.49
N ASN A 4 -0.49 1.66 6.76
CA ASN A 4 -1.74 2.35 6.73
C ASN A 4 -1.65 3.45 7.79
N SER A 5 -2.15 4.66 7.50
CA SER A 5 -2.17 5.75 8.48
C SER A 5 -2.79 5.21 9.78
N LEU A 6 -1.97 5.07 10.83
CA LEU A 6 -2.35 4.46 12.12
C LEU A 6 -3.52 5.18 12.81
N LYS A 7 -4.00 6.28 12.23
CA LYS A 7 -5.15 7.06 12.66
C LYS A 7 -6.50 6.33 12.47
N TYR A 8 -6.56 5.27 11.68
CA TYR A 8 -7.82 4.59 11.33
C TYR A 8 -7.99 3.17 11.89
N VAL A 9 -7.01 2.66 12.65
CA VAL A 9 -7.07 1.30 13.18
C VAL A 9 -7.83 1.28 14.50
N SER A 10 -8.97 0.58 14.55
CA SER A 10 -9.71 0.36 15.78
C SER A 10 -8.90 -0.49 16.78
N TRP A 11 -9.02 -0.23 18.08
CA TRP A 11 -8.26 -0.92 19.15
C TRP A 11 -8.37 -2.46 19.13
N LYS A 12 -9.46 -3.02 18.59
CA LYS A 12 -9.63 -4.47 18.44
C LYS A 12 -8.77 -5.03 17.29
N ASP A 13 -8.63 -4.29 16.21
CA ASP A 13 -7.81 -4.64 15.05
C ASP A 13 -6.33 -4.32 15.26
N TYR A 14 -6.03 -3.37 16.16
CA TYR A 14 -4.69 -3.16 16.71
C TYR A 14 -4.12 -4.47 17.22
N LYS A 15 -4.86 -5.29 17.98
CA LYS A 15 -4.36 -6.55 18.57
C LYS A 15 -4.07 -7.66 17.55
N ALA A 16 -4.80 -7.69 16.44
CA ALA A 16 -4.62 -8.68 15.37
C ALA A 16 -3.46 -8.27 14.44
N ALA A 17 -3.41 -7.00 14.02
CA ALA A 17 -2.27 -6.42 13.31
C ALA A 17 -1.00 -6.48 14.16
N THR A 18 -1.11 -6.22 15.47
CA THR A 18 -0.01 -6.33 16.42
C THR A 18 0.29 -7.73 16.92
N SER A 19 -0.45 -8.78 16.54
CA SER A 19 0.06 -10.14 16.78
C SER A 19 1.26 -10.44 15.87
N GLY A 20 1.26 -9.88 14.65
CA GLY A 20 2.44 -9.78 13.78
C GLY A 20 3.45 -8.73 14.23
N LEU A 21 3.01 -7.60 14.82
CA LEU A 21 3.94 -6.66 15.50
C LEU A 21 4.45 -7.17 16.87
N LYS A 22 3.88 -8.24 17.45
CA LYS A 22 4.28 -8.73 18.77
C LYS A 22 5.69 -9.30 18.71
N THR A 23 6.07 -9.85 17.57
CA THR A 23 7.44 -10.28 17.27
C THR A 23 8.42 -9.10 17.14
N VAL A 24 7.93 -7.90 16.80
CA VAL A 24 8.73 -6.66 16.66
C VAL A 24 8.89 -5.94 18.00
N TYR A 25 7.84 -5.93 18.83
CA TYR A 25 7.86 -5.30 20.16
C TYR A 25 8.31 -6.23 21.30
N GLN A 26 8.41 -7.54 21.06
CA GLN A 26 9.03 -8.51 21.97
C GLN A 26 10.41 -8.99 21.48
N ALA A 27 10.96 -8.35 20.43
CA ALA A 27 12.30 -8.65 19.94
C ALA A 27 13.33 -8.37 21.05
N PRO A 28 14.05 -9.37 21.56
CA PRO A 28 15.00 -9.17 22.65
C PRO A 28 16.28 -8.44 22.20
N THR A 29 16.45 -8.17 20.90
CA THR A 29 17.65 -7.57 20.29
C THR A 29 17.32 -6.65 19.10
N GLU A 30 18.22 -5.70 18.83
CA GLU A 30 18.12 -4.70 17.75
C GLU A 30 18.04 -5.34 16.35
N ASP A 31 18.77 -6.42 16.11
CA ASP A 31 18.76 -7.17 14.84
C ASP A 31 17.39 -7.79 14.51
N ALA A 32 16.63 -8.24 15.51
CA ALA A 32 15.30 -8.82 15.29
C ALA A 32 14.24 -7.73 15.00
N ALA A 33 14.41 -6.53 15.56
CA ALA A 33 13.60 -5.37 15.20
C ALA A 33 13.92 -4.88 13.78
N LEU A 34 15.20 -4.91 13.37
CA LEU A 34 15.65 -4.62 12.01
C LEU A 34 15.12 -5.62 10.98
N MET A 35 15.19 -6.93 11.26
CA MET A 35 14.63 -7.97 10.38
C MET A 35 13.10 -7.85 10.19
N ALA A 36 12.38 -7.35 11.19
CA ALA A 36 10.93 -7.14 11.09
C ALA A 36 10.52 -5.77 10.53
N MET A 37 11.46 -4.81 10.47
CA MET A 37 11.33 -3.57 9.72
C MET A 37 11.33 -3.83 8.20
N ASP A 38 11.93 -4.93 7.76
CA ASP A 38 11.98 -5.47 6.39
C ASP A 38 10.72 -6.26 5.96
N ALA A 39 9.54 -5.82 6.38
CA ALA A 39 8.30 -6.56 6.07
C ALA A 39 7.97 -6.66 4.56
N PHE A 40 8.62 -5.85 3.72
CA PHE A 40 8.60 -5.99 2.26
C PHE A 40 9.95 -5.51 1.71
N PRO A 41 10.94 -6.40 1.52
CA PRO A 41 12.23 -5.98 1.01
C PRO A 41 12.09 -5.30 -0.36
N PRO A 42 12.99 -4.35 -0.72
CA PRO A 42 12.97 -3.72 -2.03
C PRO A 42 13.03 -4.76 -3.13
N GLY A 43 12.27 -4.55 -4.20
CA GLY A 43 12.22 -5.47 -5.34
C GLY A 43 11.15 -6.55 -5.26
N ILE A 44 10.48 -6.73 -4.11
CA ILE A 44 9.34 -7.65 -4.00
C ILE A 44 8.22 -7.26 -5.00
N PRO A 45 7.66 -8.21 -5.75
CA PRO A 45 6.54 -7.95 -6.65
C PRO A 45 5.30 -7.46 -5.89
N ILE A 46 4.67 -6.42 -6.42
CA ILE A 46 3.37 -5.92 -5.99
C ILE A 46 2.33 -6.43 -6.99
N TYR A 47 1.28 -7.05 -6.48
CA TYR A 47 0.21 -7.63 -7.28
C TYR A 47 -1.04 -6.74 -7.25
N ALA A 48 -1.75 -6.64 -8.36
CA ALA A 48 -3.07 -6.02 -8.41
C ALA A 48 -4.07 -6.83 -7.56
N VAL A 49 -4.78 -6.16 -6.67
CA VAL A 49 -5.76 -6.81 -5.78
C VAL A 49 -7.02 -7.29 -6.51
N ALA A 50 -7.31 -6.67 -7.66
CA ALA A 50 -8.46 -6.93 -8.51
C ALA A 50 -8.15 -6.50 -9.96
N ASP A 51 -9.07 -6.80 -10.88
CA ASP A 51 -9.05 -6.20 -12.21
C ASP A 51 -9.16 -4.68 -12.10
N GLY A 52 -8.47 -3.94 -12.96
CA GLY A 52 -8.49 -2.49 -12.87
C GLY A 52 -7.92 -1.77 -14.08
N VAL A 53 -8.07 -0.45 -14.06
CA VAL A 53 -7.59 0.46 -15.10
C VAL A 53 -6.70 1.52 -14.47
N LEU A 54 -5.57 1.78 -15.11
CA LEU A 54 -4.63 2.82 -14.70
C LEU A 54 -5.34 4.18 -14.70
N VAL A 55 -5.25 4.93 -13.61
CA VAL A 55 -5.86 6.26 -13.52
C VAL A 55 -5.02 7.28 -14.29
N HIS A 56 -3.70 7.24 -14.10
CA HIS A 56 -2.73 8.04 -14.83
C HIS A 56 -1.33 7.42 -14.74
N ASN A 57 -0.38 7.95 -15.52
CA ASN A 57 1.00 7.49 -15.50
C ASN A 57 1.59 7.57 -14.07
N PRO A 58 2.41 6.58 -13.67
CA PRO A 58 3.14 6.62 -12.40
C PRO A 58 3.95 7.90 -12.25
N TYR A 59 4.08 8.37 -11.02
CA TYR A 59 4.65 9.68 -10.72
C TYR A 59 5.52 9.63 -9.46
N PRO A 60 6.47 10.57 -9.30
CA PRO A 60 7.29 10.66 -8.10
C PRO A 60 6.45 10.76 -6.83
N PHE A 61 6.87 10.03 -5.80
CA PHE A 61 6.18 9.94 -4.52
C PHE A 61 7.18 10.11 -3.36
N TYR A 62 6.74 9.77 -2.16
CA TYR A 62 7.47 9.97 -0.91
C TYR A 62 8.89 9.39 -0.92
N SER A 63 9.85 10.14 -0.38
CA SER A 63 11.20 9.69 -0.05
C SER A 63 11.93 8.93 -1.17
N GLY A 64 11.93 9.48 -2.39
CA GLY A 64 12.70 8.94 -3.52
C GLY A 64 12.05 7.76 -4.24
N THR A 65 10.78 7.46 -3.97
CA THR A 65 10.02 6.38 -4.63
C THR A 65 8.98 6.95 -5.61
N SER A 66 8.19 6.07 -6.22
CA SER A 66 7.06 6.44 -7.08
C SER A 66 5.73 5.92 -6.50
N ALA A 67 4.62 6.32 -7.12
CA ALA A 67 3.31 5.75 -6.87
C ALA A 67 2.58 5.45 -8.19
N VAL A 68 1.70 4.45 -8.14
CA VAL A 68 0.74 4.15 -9.21
C VAL A 68 -0.68 4.11 -8.65
N GLU A 69 -1.62 4.66 -9.40
CA GLU A 69 -3.03 4.70 -9.04
C GLU A 69 -3.84 3.84 -10.01
N ILE A 70 -4.59 2.88 -9.48
CA ILE A 70 -5.41 1.96 -10.26
C ILE A 70 -6.83 2.00 -9.75
N ARG A 71 -7.78 2.19 -10.66
CA ARG A 71 -9.21 2.09 -10.39
C ARG A 71 -9.64 0.63 -10.49
N HIS A 72 -10.17 0.10 -9.40
CA HIS A 72 -10.72 -1.25 -9.27
C HIS A 72 -12.23 -1.15 -9.01
N GLY A 73 -13.02 -1.07 -10.08
CA GLY A 73 -14.47 -0.82 -9.98
C GLY A 73 -14.75 0.53 -9.32
N GLU A 74 -15.50 0.50 -8.21
CA GLU A 74 -15.89 1.68 -7.43
C GLU A 74 -14.75 2.22 -6.53
N LEU A 75 -13.59 1.57 -6.48
CA LEU A 75 -12.46 1.98 -5.65
C LEU A 75 -11.32 2.53 -6.49
N ILE A 76 -10.57 3.50 -5.97
CA ILE A 76 -9.22 3.81 -6.44
C ILE A 76 -8.23 3.39 -5.37
N LEU A 77 -7.22 2.63 -5.79
CA LEU A 77 -6.08 2.27 -4.95
C LEU A 77 -4.84 3.02 -5.40
N ARG A 78 -4.15 3.65 -4.45
CA ARG A 78 -2.80 4.15 -4.66
C ARG A 78 -1.81 3.17 -4.06
N TYR A 79 -1.02 2.56 -4.92
CA TYR A 79 0.15 1.78 -4.54
C TYR A 79 1.35 2.73 -4.54
N GLY A 80 1.67 3.26 -3.36
CA GLY A 80 2.81 4.13 -3.12
C GLY A 80 4.05 3.37 -2.67
N GLU A 81 5.18 4.08 -2.65
CA GLU A 81 6.48 3.52 -2.28
C GLU A 81 6.93 2.38 -3.21
N ILE A 82 6.57 2.48 -4.50
CA ILE A 82 7.06 1.57 -5.53
C ILE A 82 8.45 2.01 -6.02
N ALA A 83 9.26 1.06 -6.47
CA ALA A 83 10.55 1.36 -7.08
C ALA A 83 10.35 2.19 -8.36
N ASN A 84 11.20 3.20 -8.55
CA ASN A 84 11.13 4.09 -9.71
C ASN A 84 11.24 3.28 -11.01
N GLY A 85 10.36 3.56 -11.98
CA GLY A 85 10.33 2.85 -13.26
C GLY A 85 9.90 1.38 -13.17
N SER A 86 9.46 0.87 -12.01
CA SER A 86 9.09 -0.55 -11.85
C SER A 86 7.68 -0.90 -12.32
N HIS A 87 6.86 0.10 -12.68
CA HIS A 87 5.49 -0.15 -13.12
C HIS A 87 5.45 -0.89 -14.46
N ILE A 88 4.84 -2.08 -14.46
CA ILE A 88 4.69 -2.95 -15.63
C ILE A 88 3.23 -3.36 -15.88
N GLY A 89 2.29 -2.77 -15.14
CA GLY A 89 0.86 -3.13 -15.22
C GLY A 89 0.18 -2.72 -16.53
N GLY A 90 0.74 -1.75 -17.27
CA GLY A 90 0.09 -1.18 -18.45
C GLY A 90 -1.15 -0.35 -18.12
N SER A 91 -2.02 -0.12 -19.12
CA SER A 91 -3.24 0.68 -18.95
C SER A 91 -4.38 -0.08 -18.26
N SER A 92 -4.33 -1.41 -18.27
CA SER A 92 -5.32 -2.29 -17.64
C SER A 92 -4.62 -3.48 -16.99
N VAL A 93 -5.06 -3.87 -15.80
CA VAL A 93 -4.47 -4.96 -15.03
C VAL A 93 -5.51 -6.02 -14.69
N LYS A 94 -5.05 -7.26 -14.53
CA LYS A 94 -5.83 -8.38 -13.99
C LYS A 94 -5.53 -8.61 -12.53
N LYS A 95 -6.51 -9.10 -11.78
CA LYS A 95 -6.31 -9.57 -10.40
C LYS A 95 -5.14 -10.55 -10.35
N GLY A 96 -4.21 -10.33 -9.42
CA GLY A 96 -3.01 -11.16 -9.27
C GLY A 96 -1.92 -10.91 -10.33
N GLN A 97 -2.08 -9.94 -11.23
CA GLN A 97 -1.00 -9.51 -12.12
C GLN A 97 0.03 -8.70 -11.34
N ILE A 98 1.32 -8.91 -11.63
CA ILE A 98 2.39 -8.04 -11.12
C ILE A 98 2.26 -6.66 -11.77
N ILE A 99 2.16 -5.62 -10.95
CA ILE A 99 1.99 -4.24 -11.41
C ILE A 99 3.23 -3.39 -11.17
N ALA A 100 4.02 -3.68 -10.13
CA ALA A 100 5.20 -2.92 -9.75
C ALA A 100 6.10 -3.73 -8.82
N LYS A 101 7.18 -3.12 -8.33
CA LYS A 101 8.02 -3.67 -7.26
C LYS A 101 8.10 -2.71 -6.08
N VAL A 102 8.28 -3.23 -4.88
CA VAL A 102 8.49 -2.41 -3.67
C VAL A 102 9.77 -1.59 -3.81
N GLY A 103 9.69 -0.30 -3.50
CA GLY A 103 10.79 0.65 -3.54
C GLY A 103 11.59 0.68 -2.23
N ARG A 104 12.81 1.20 -2.34
CA ARG A 104 13.63 1.56 -1.18
C ARG A 104 13.50 3.05 -0.94
N LEU A 105 13.16 3.45 0.28
CA LEU A 105 13.14 4.85 0.69
C LEU A 105 14.58 5.37 0.85
N ASN A 106 14.77 6.69 0.74
CA ASN A 106 16.08 7.32 0.95
C ASN A 106 16.66 7.07 2.36
N SER A 107 15.80 6.80 3.34
CA SER A 107 16.19 6.39 4.70
C SER A 107 16.82 4.98 4.76
N GLY A 108 16.76 4.22 3.67
CA GLY A 108 17.23 2.84 3.59
C GLY A 108 16.18 1.78 3.90
N SER A 109 15.03 2.15 4.47
CA SER A 109 13.90 1.26 4.77
C SER A 109 12.99 0.99 3.56
N SER A 110 12.09 0.01 3.66
CA SER A 110 11.14 -0.31 2.58
C SER A 110 9.80 -0.83 3.12
N MET A 111 8.72 -0.53 2.39
CA MET A 111 7.37 -1.04 2.64
C MET A 111 6.47 -0.75 1.43
N LEU A 112 5.25 -1.31 1.44
CA LEU A 112 4.18 -0.90 0.52
C LEU A 112 3.25 0.10 1.21
N HIS A 113 3.17 1.32 0.69
CA HIS A 113 2.20 2.34 1.13
C HIS A 113 0.90 2.16 0.35
N LEU A 114 -0.17 1.72 0.99
CA LEU A 114 -1.46 1.48 0.34
C LEU A 114 -2.52 2.46 0.83
N GLU A 115 -3.16 3.17 -0.10
CA GLU A 115 -4.32 4.02 0.18
C GLU A 115 -5.53 3.53 -0.64
N ILE A 116 -6.72 3.54 -0.05
CA ILE A 116 -7.98 3.17 -0.71
C ILE A 116 -8.94 4.36 -0.66
N TYR A 117 -9.57 4.64 -1.79
CA TYR A 117 -10.54 5.72 -1.95
C TYR A 117 -11.86 5.16 -2.46
N THR A 118 -12.96 5.56 -1.81
CA THR A 118 -14.29 4.97 -2.02
C THR A 118 -15.10 5.60 -3.16
N ASN A 119 -14.66 6.74 -3.70
CA ASN A 119 -15.26 7.36 -4.88
C ASN A 119 -14.39 7.11 -6.13
N GLY A 120 -14.51 5.91 -6.69
CA GLY A 120 -13.75 5.50 -7.88
C GLY A 120 -14.05 6.33 -9.13
N ALA A 121 -15.26 6.87 -9.25
CA ALA A 121 -15.67 7.70 -10.39
C ALA A 121 -14.97 9.08 -10.43
N SER A 122 -14.49 9.57 -9.28
CA SER A 122 -13.85 10.88 -9.21
C SER A 122 -12.47 10.90 -9.89
N SER A 123 -12.25 11.92 -10.72
CA SER A 123 -10.95 12.28 -11.32
C SER A 123 -10.14 13.28 -10.50
N ALA A 124 -10.64 13.68 -9.32
CA ALA A 124 -9.93 14.61 -8.46
C ALA A 124 -8.67 13.96 -7.87
N SER A 125 -7.59 14.75 -7.79
CA SER A 125 -6.31 14.34 -7.19
C SER A 125 -6.52 13.72 -5.81
N LEU A 126 -5.92 12.55 -5.58
CA LEU A 126 -6.04 11.87 -4.27
C LEU A 126 -5.24 12.60 -3.18
N THR A 127 -4.28 13.44 -3.56
CA THR A 127 -3.57 14.35 -2.65
C THR A 127 -4.21 15.74 -2.69
N THR A 128 -4.52 16.30 -1.53
CA THR A 128 -5.16 17.62 -1.39
C THR A 128 -4.26 18.59 -0.63
N ARG A 129 -4.47 19.90 -0.83
CA ARG A 129 -3.77 20.95 -0.05
C ARG A 129 -4.43 21.26 1.30
N VAL A 130 -5.61 20.68 1.53
CA VAL A 130 -6.50 20.97 2.66
C VAL A 130 -6.81 19.71 3.45
N GLY A 131 -7.12 19.85 4.74
CA GLY A 131 -7.38 18.73 5.65
C GLY A 131 -6.11 18.16 6.29
N GLU A 132 -6.26 17.59 7.47
CA GLU A 132 -5.15 17.14 8.31
C GLU A 132 -4.27 16.07 7.64
N LEU A 133 -4.89 15.19 6.86
CA LEU A 133 -4.18 14.11 6.15
C LEU A 133 -3.70 14.51 4.76
N ARG A 134 -4.12 15.68 4.25
CA ARG A 134 -3.83 16.10 2.87
C ARG A 134 -4.19 15.02 1.85
N ARG A 135 -5.32 14.35 2.10
CA ARG A 135 -5.93 13.32 1.25
C ARG A 135 -7.34 13.73 0.86
N ARG A 136 -7.80 13.16 -0.26
CA ARG A 136 -9.21 13.24 -0.66
C ARG A 136 -10.08 12.69 0.47
N SER A 137 -11.23 13.32 0.70
CA SER A 137 -12.07 13.08 1.88
C SER A 137 -12.67 11.68 1.96
N ASP A 138 -12.66 10.94 0.85
CA ASP A 138 -13.16 9.58 0.71
C ASP A 138 -12.07 8.51 0.90
N VAL A 139 -10.88 8.91 1.37
CA VAL A 139 -9.84 7.97 1.84
C VAL A 139 -10.39 7.16 3.01
N THR A 140 -10.19 5.85 2.98
CA THR A 140 -10.78 4.93 3.95
C THR A 140 -9.74 3.96 4.52
N ASP A 141 -10.11 3.26 5.59
CA ASP A 141 -9.29 2.20 6.16
C ASP A 141 -9.19 1.01 5.19
N PRO A 142 -8.00 0.62 4.72
CA PRO A 142 -7.80 -0.59 3.93
C PRO A 142 -8.01 -1.91 4.67
N ALA A 143 -7.99 -1.95 6.01
CA ALA A 143 -8.01 -3.22 6.75
C ALA A 143 -9.20 -4.14 6.42
N PRO A 144 -10.45 -3.65 6.27
CA PRO A 144 -11.58 -4.49 5.87
C PRO A 144 -11.40 -5.10 4.48
N TYR A 145 -10.87 -4.34 3.52
CA TYR A 145 -10.64 -4.78 2.15
C TYR A 145 -9.52 -5.83 2.08
N LEU A 146 -8.40 -5.58 2.79
CA LEU A 146 -7.28 -6.50 2.90
C LEU A 146 -7.71 -7.83 3.55
N ASN A 147 -8.60 -7.80 4.53
CA ASN A 147 -9.14 -9.00 5.16
C ASN A 147 -9.97 -9.87 4.21
N VAL A 148 -10.60 -9.27 3.19
CA VAL A 148 -11.28 -10.01 2.13
C VAL A 148 -10.27 -10.51 1.08
N TRP A 149 -9.32 -9.67 0.67
CA TRP A 149 -8.36 -10.03 -0.36
C TRP A 149 -7.31 -11.05 0.07
N LYS A 150 -6.95 -11.11 1.36
CA LYS A 150 -6.02 -12.15 1.88
C LYS A 150 -6.54 -13.57 1.64
N ASN A 151 -7.86 -13.76 1.68
CA ASN A 151 -8.50 -15.05 1.43
C ASN A 151 -8.52 -15.40 -0.07
N ASN A 152 -8.09 -14.47 -0.92
CA ASN A 152 -8.19 -14.49 -2.36
C ASN A 152 -6.82 -14.35 -3.04
N LEU A 153 -5.73 -14.48 -2.28
CA LEU A 153 -4.37 -14.47 -2.81
C LEU A 153 -4.16 -15.69 -3.72
N PRO A 154 -3.32 -15.55 -4.77
CA PRO A 154 -2.89 -16.70 -5.55
C PRO A 154 -2.35 -17.78 -4.61
N LYS A 155 -2.85 -19.00 -4.74
CA LYS A 155 -2.25 -20.14 -4.05
C LYS A 155 -0.90 -20.38 -4.72
N VAL A 156 0.17 -20.22 -3.95
CA VAL A 156 1.54 -20.56 -4.35
C VAL A 156 1.66 -22.07 -4.48
#